data_AF-A0A7S2G518-F1
#
_entry.id   AF-A0A7S2G518-F1
#
_cell.length_a   1.000
_cell.length_b   1.000
_cell.length_c   1.000
_cell.angle_alpha   90.00
_cell.angle_beta   90.00
_cell.angle_gamma   90.00
#
_symmetry.space_group_name_H-M   'P 1'
#
loop_
_entity.id
_entity.type
_entity.pdbx_description
1 polymer ?
#
loop_
_entity_poly.entity_id
_entity_poly.type
_entity_poly.pdbx_seq_one_letter_code
_entity_poly.pdbx_strand_id
1 'polypeptide(L)'
;TVSVMKEAAEDRSWRVRLTFAKHFDLFCAAFGPEITEGHLMAPFIQLLKDNEQEVRKEAVRVIEACLQIKTPLTPAQLTTHILPQFPSLAIDPAQPVRAALAQLLGPMAKALGRE
;
A
#
# COMPACT_ATOMS: atom_id res chain seq x y z
N THR A 1 19.42 -0.65 7.08
CA THR A 1 18.17 0.13 7.05
C THR A 1 17.08 -0.51 6.22
N VAL A 2 17.29 -0.78 4.92
CA VAL A 2 16.27 -1.43 4.06
C VAL A 2 15.92 -2.86 4.51
N SER A 3 16.89 -3.66 4.99
CA SER A 3 16.62 -5.00 5.54
C SER A 3 15.62 -4.97 6.69
N VAL A 4 15.81 -4.04 7.64
CA VAL A 4 14.94 -3.85 8.80
C VAL A 4 13.51 -3.49 8.38
N MET A 5 13.36 -2.70 7.31
CA MET A 5 12.03 -2.37 6.77
C MET A 5 11.31 -3.59 6.19
N LYS A 6 12.03 -4.46 5.48
CA LYS A 6 11.48 -5.72 4.98
C LYS A 6 11.09 -6.65 6.13
N GLU A 7 11.96 -6.79 7.12
CA GLU A 7 11.71 -7.58 8.32
C GLU A 7 10.48 -7.05 9.09
N ALA A 8 10.29 -5.73 9.19
CA ALA A 8 9.13 -5.14 9.83
C ALA A 8 7.82 -5.41 9.09
N ALA A 9 7.84 -5.42 7.75
CA ALA A 9 6.67 -5.77 6.94
C ALA A 9 6.30 -7.26 7.03
N GLU A 10 7.23 -8.13 7.41
CA GLU A 10 7.02 -9.58 7.56
C GLU A 10 7.02 -10.05 9.02
N ASP A 11 7.00 -9.11 9.97
CA ASP A 11 7.16 -9.39 11.40
C ASP A 11 6.07 -10.34 11.92
N ARG A 12 6.43 -11.22 12.86
CA ARG A 12 5.47 -12.16 13.49
C ARG A 12 4.32 -11.44 14.18
N SER A 13 4.60 -10.26 14.75
CA SER A 13 3.60 -9.39 15.36
C SER A 13 2.86 -8.62 14.28
N TRP A 14 1.57 -8.92 14.14
CA TRP A 14 0.70 -8.16 13.24
C TRP A 14 0.63 -6.66 13.58
N ARG A 15 0.94 -6.27 14.82
CA ARG A 15 1.00 -4.85 15.22
C ARG A 15 2.20 -4.13 14.60
N VAL A 16 3.32 -4.83 14.43
CA VAL A 16 4.49 -4.28 13.73
C VAL A 16 4.17 -4.12 12.25
N ARG A 17 3.60 -5.16 11.62
CA ARG A 17 3.13 -5.10 10.22
C ARG A 17 2.08 -4.02 10.00
N LEU A 18 1.12 -3.87 10.91
CA LEU A 18 0.14 -2.78 10.91
C LEU A 18 0.80 -1.42 10.97
N THR A 19 1.78 -1.26 11.85
CA THR A 19 2.53 0.00 11.99
C THR A 19 3.28 0.32 10.71
N PHE A 20 3.86 -0.69 10.06
CA PHE A 20 4.48 -0.53 8.76
C PHE A 20 3.46 -0.07 7.70
N ALA A 21 2.32 -0.79 7.58
CA ALA A 21 1.26 -0.47 6.64
C ALA A 21 0.75 0.97 6.80
N LYS A 22 0.52 1.42 8.04
CA LYS A 22 0.02 2.77 8.34
C LYS A 22 0.92 3.92 7.91
N HIS A 23 2.22 3.67 7.82
CA HIS A 23 3.23 4.72 7.60
C HIS A 23 4.03 4.49 6.31
N PHE A 24 3.51 3.68 5.39
CA PHE A 24 4.19 3.37 4.14
C PHE A 24 4.49 4.61 3.29
N ASP A 25 3.59 5.60 3.30
CA ASP A 25 3.77 6.90 2.68
C ASP A 25 5.01 7.65 3.20
N LEU A 26 5.26 7.59 4.51
CA LEU A 26 6.44 8.19 5.13
C LEU A 26 7.72 7.47 4.68
N PHE A 27 7.67 6.16 4.49
CA PHE A 27 8.80 5.40 3.97
C PHE A 27 9.07 5.74 2.50
N CYS A 28 8.03 5.82 1.66
CA CYS A 28 8.15 6.27 0.28
C CYS A 28 8.79 7.66 0.20
N ALA A 29 8.33 8.60 1.03
CA ALA A 29 8.86 9.95 1.07
C ALA A 29 10.32 10.02 1.55
N ALA A 30 10.70 9.18 2.52
CA ALA A 30 12.04 9.16 3.08
C ALA A 30 13.08 8.45 2.21
N PHE A 31 12.70 7.34 1.55
CA PHE A 31 13.61 6.53 0.75
C PHE A 31 13.61 6.88 -0.74
N GLY A 32 12.62 7.62 -1.22
CA GLY A 32 12.51 7.99 -2.62
C GLY A 32 12.06 6.85 -3.53
N PRO A 33 11.82 7.15 -4.82
CA PRO A 33 11.15 6.24 -5.75
C PRO A 33 11.98 5.00 -6.10
N GLU A 34 13.30 5.11 -6.22
CA GLU A 34 14.17 3.99 -6.62
C GLU A 34 14.21 2.89 -5.55
N ILE A 35 14.39 3.27 -4.28
CA ILE A 35 14.40 2.31 -3.17
C ILE A 35 13.00 1.77 -2.92
N THR A 36 11.98 2.62 -3.04
CA THR A 36 10.59 2.18 -2.89
C THR A 36 10.26 1.08 -3.88
N GLU A 37 10.58 1.30 -5.16
CA GLU A 37 10.35 0.33 -6.23
C GLU A 37 11.16 -0.96 -6.02
N GLY A 38 12.47 -0.83 -5.80
CA GLY A 38 13.35 -2.00 -5.73
C GLY A 38 13.22 -2.83 -4.46
N HIS A 39 12.70 -2.26 -3.37
CA HIS A 39 12.80 -2.89 -2.06
C HIS A 39 11.55 -2.84 -1.18
N LEU A 40 10.70 -1.81 -1.30
CA LEU A 40 9.58 -1.62 -0.37
C LEU A 40 8.23 -1.99 -0.99
N MET A 41 8.12 -1.95 -2.32
CA MET A 41 6.89 -2.27 -3.05
C MET A 41 6.46 -3.72 -2.80
N ALA A 42 7.34 -4.69 -3.02
CA ALA A 42 6.99 -6.10 -2.84
C ALA A 42 6.54 -6.46 -1.40
N PRO A 43 7.25 -6.03 -0.32
CA PRO A 43 6.74 -6.20 1.04
C PRO A 43 5.38 -5.53 1.27
N PHE A 44 5.17 -4.32 0.74
CA PHE A 44 3.90 -3.62 0.88
C PHE A 44 2.74 -4.36 0.20
N ILE A 45 2.96 -4.95 -0.98
CA ILE A 45 1.95 -5.79 -1.64
C ILE A 45 1.56 -7.01 -0.79
N GLN A 46 2.49 -7.57 0.00
CA GLN A 46 2.14 -8.65 0.93
C GLN A 46 1.22 -8.18 2.06
N LEU A 47 1.34 -6.93 2.50
CA LEU A 47 0.45 -6.35 3.52
C LEU A 47 -0.99 -6.17 3.01
N LEU A 48 -1.18 -5.95 1.71
CA LEU A 48 -2.52 -5.96 1.08
C LEU A 48 -3.15 -7.37 1.08
N LYS A 49 -2.36 -8.41 1.35
CA LYS A 49 -2.76 -9.82 1.43
C LYS A 49 -2.60 -10.40 2.84
N ASP A 50 -2.39 -9.53 3.84
CA ASP A 50 -2.14 -9.95 5.22
C ASP A 50 -3.30 -10.78 5.79
N ASN A 51 -3.01 -11.71 6.69
CA ASN A 51 -4.03 -12.50 7.38
C ASN A 51 -4.97 -11.62 8.24
N GLU A 52 -4.45 -10.53 8.80
CA GLU A 52 -5.21 -9.62 9.66
C GLU A 52 -5.93 -8.53 8.87
N GLN A 53 -7.26 -8.45 9.01
CA GLN A 53 -8.08 -7.47 8.29
C GLN A 53 -7.66 -6.02 8.55
N GLU A 54 -7.18 -5.72 9.76
CA GLU A 54 -6.76 -4.36 10.14
C GLU A 54 -5.49 -3.94 9.39
N VAL A 55 -4.57 -4.89 9.13
CA VAL A 55 -3.37 -4.63 8.34
C VAL A 55 -3.77 -4.35 6.89
N ARG A 56 -4.61 -5.21 6.29
CA ARG A 56 -5.09 -5.01 4.92
C ARG A 56 -5.82 -3.68 4.75
N LYS A 57 -6.72 -3.35 5.69
CA LYS A 57 -7.48 -2.09 5.67
C LYS A 57 -6.55 -0.88 5.65
N GLU A 58 -5.57 -0.83 6.56
CA GLU A 58 -4.66 0.32 6.65
C GLU A 58 -3.66 0.35 5.49
N ALA A 59 -3.25 -0.82 4.98
CA ALA A 59 -2.46 -0.90 3.75
C ALA A 59 -3.23 -0.37 2.53
N VAL A 60 -4.55 -0.55 2.45
CA VAL A 60 -5.36 0.09 1.39
C VAL A 60 -5.42 1.61 1.60
N ARG A 61 -5.68 2.07 2.82
CA ARG A 61 -5.85 3.51 3.12
C ARG A 61 -4.58 4.32 2.85
N VAL A 62 -3.41 3.79 3.18
CA VAL A 62 -2.15 4.51 3.01
C VAL A 62 -1.81 4.77 1.54
N ILE A 63 -2.40 4.04 0.59
CA ILE A 63 -2.19 4.26 -0.85
C ILE A 63 -2.59 5.69 -1.21
N GLU A 64 -3.72 6.20 -0.70
CA GLU A 64 -4.13 7.58 -0.95
C GLU A 64 -3.09 8.60 -0.45
N ALA A 65 -2.51 8.36 0.73
CA ALA A 65 -1.44 9.20 1.26
C ALA A 65 -0.18 9.15 0.37
N CYS A 66 0.16 7.98 -0.18
CA CYS A 66 1.27 7.82 -1.15
C CYS A 66 1.04 8.59 -2.46
N LEU A 67 -0.20 8.97 -2.79
CA LEU A 67 -0.50 9.83 -3.94
C LEU A 67 -0.27 11.32 -3.65
N GLN A 68 -0.15 11.70 -2.38
CA GLN A 68 -0.08 13.10 -1.92
C GLN A 68 1.31 13.53 -1.43
N ILE A 69 2.26 12.60 -1.33
CA ILE A 69 3.65 12.92 -0.97
C ILE A 69 4.37 13.74 -2.06
N LYS A 70 5.49 14.39 -1.71
CA LYS A 70 6.26 15.24 -2.64
C LYS A 70 6.67 14.54 -3.93
N THR A 71 6.97 13.24 -3.84
CA THR A 71 7.32 12.38 -4.97
C THR A 71 6.40 11.16 -4.97
N PRO A 72 5.19 11.27 -5.54
CA PRO A 72 4.20 10.19 -5.50
C PRO A 72 4.63 8.94 -6.27
N LEU A 73 3.93 7.83 -6.01
CA LEU A 73 3.99 6.65 -6.87
C LEU A 73 3.56 7.04 -8.29
N THR A 74 4.35 6.63 -9.28
CA THR A 74 4.07 6.94 -10.69
C THR A 74 2.87 6.13 -11.20
N PRO A 75 2.17 6.59 -12.25
CA PRO A 75 1.08 5.83 -12.86
C PRO A 75 1.50 4.41 -13.29
N ALA A 76 2.73 4.24 -13.77
CA ALA A 76 3.27 2.92 -14.10
C ALA A 76 3.33 2.00 -12.86
N GLN A 77 3.86 2.50 -11.73
CA GLN A 77 3.93 1.72 -10.49
C GLN A 77 2.53 1.37 -9.95
N LEU A 78 1.59 2.31 -10.02
CA LEU A 78 0.21 2.09 -9.62
C LEU A 78 -0.45 1.00 -10.48
N THR A 79 -0.30 1.07 -11.80
CA THR A 79 -0.88 0.11 -12.74
C THR A 79 -0.22 -1.27 -12.63
N THR A 80 1.10 -1.33 -12.43
CA THR A 80 1.85 -2.60 -12.37
C THR A 80 1.70 -3.31 -11.03
N HIS A 81 1.70 -2.58 -9.91
CA HIS A 81 1.77 -3.21 -8.58
C HIS A 81 0.46 -3.15 -7.80
N ILE A 82 -0.18 -1.97 -7.79
CA ILE A 82 -1.32 -1.67 -6.90
C ILE A 82 -2.65 -2.10 -7.51
N LEU A 83 -2.94 -1.67 -8.73
CA LEU A 83 -4.20 -1.93 -9.42
C LEU A 83 -4.54 -3.43 -9.55
N PRO A 84 -3.57 -4.34 -9.81
CA PRO A 84 -3.85 -5.78 -9.87
C PRO A 84 -4.33 -6.39 -8.56
N GLN A 85 -4.15 -5.72 -7.41
CA GLN A 85 -4.65 -6.20 -6.12
C GLN A 85 -6.13 -5.86 -5.89
N PHE A 86 -6.71 -4.94 -6.67
CA PHE A 86 -8.07 -4.44 -6.43
C PHE A 86 -9.15 -5.51 -6.55
N PRO A 87 -9.11 -6.45 -7.51
CA PRO A 87 -10.12 -7.50 -7.59
C PRO A 87 -10.24 -8.34 -6.31
N SER A 88 -9.11 -8.73 -5.70
CA SER A 88 -9.15 -9.50 -4.46
C SER A 88 -9.61 -8.66 -3.27
N LEU A 89 -9.19 -7.39 -3.20
CA LEU A 89 -9.63 -6.45 -2.16
C LEU A 89 -11.11 -6.10 -2.25
N ALA A 90 -11.68 -6.08 -3.46
CA ALA A 90 -13.09 -5.77 -3.70
C ALA A 90 -14.03 -6.86 -3.16
N ILE A 91 -13.57 -8.10 -3.12
CA ILE A 91 -14.29 -9.25 -2.56
C ILE A 91 -13.76 -9.70 -1.19
N ASP A 92 -12.95 -8.85 -0.53
CA ASP A 92 -12.37 -9.18 0.77
C ASP A 92 -13.48 -9.55 1.77
N PRO A 93 -13.31 -10.60 2.61
CA PRO A 93 -14.32 -10.98 3.59
C PRO A 93 -14.65 -9.86 4.59
N ALA A 94 -13.68 -9.01 4.91
CA ALA A 94 -13.82 -7.91 5.85
C ALA A 94 -14.47 -6.69 5.18
N GLN A 95 -15.67 -6.32 5.64
CA GLN A 95 -16.37 -5.11 5.19
C GLN A 95 -15.53 -3.83 5.32
N PRO A 96 -14.72 -3.62 6.38
CA PRO A 96 -13.86 -2.44 6.48
C PRO A 96 -12.81 -2.34 5.37
N VAL A 97 -12.26 -3.47 4.88
CA VAL A 97 -11.28 -3.48 3.78
C VAL A 97 -11.96 -3.07 2.48
N ARG A 98 -13.14 -3.64 2.19
CA ARG A 98 -13.93 -3.27 1.00
C ARG A 98 -14.32 -1.79 1.02
N ALA A 99 -14.68 -1.25 2.19
CA ALA A 99 -15.00 0.16 2.34
C ALA A 99 -13.78 1.08 2.12
N ALA A 100 -12.61 0.69 2.63
CA ALA A 100 -11.36 1.41 2.38
C ALA A 100 -11.01 1.44 0.87
N LEU A 101 -11.18 0.30 0.17
CA LEU A 101 -10.97 0.26 -1.27
C LEU A 101 -11.94 1.19 -2.00
N ALA A 102 -13.23 1.15 -1.65
CA ALA A 102 -14.23 2.00 -2.28
C ALA A 102 -13.91 3.50 -2.15
N GLN A 103 -13.37 3.93 -1.01
CA GLN A 103 -12.91 5.30 -0.79
C GLN A 103 -11.68 5.64 -1.65
N LEU A 104 -10.77 4.69 -1.84
CA LEU A 104 -9.54 4.86 -2.62
C LEU A 104 -9.78 4.96 -4.15
N LEU A 105 -10.88 4.39 -4.67
CA LEU A 105 -11.14 4.35 -6.12
C LEU A 105 -11.13 5.73 -6.78
N GLY A 106 -11.72 6.75 -6.13
CA GLY A 106 -11.76 8.12 -6.65
C GLY A 106 -10.37 8.77 -6.79
N PRO A 107 -9.59 8.84 -5.69
CA PRO A 107 -8.20 9.30 -5.73
C PRO A 107 -7.33 8.55 -6.75
N MET A 108 -7.47 7.22 -6.83
CA MET A 108 -6.72 6.41 -7.78
C MET A 108 -7.08 6.71 -9.23
N ALA A 109 -8.37 6.86 -9.55
CA ALA A 109 -8.79 7.23 -10.90
C ALA A 109 -8.23 8.60 -11.31
N LYS A 110 -8.18 9.56 -10.38
CA LYS A 110 -7.57 10.88 -10.62
C LYS A 110 -6.05 10.77 -10.87
N ALA A 111 -5.36 9.91 -10.14
CA ALA A 111 -3.90 9.75 -10.25
C ALA A 111 -3.48 9.01 -11.53
N LEU A 112 -4.26 8.04 -11.99
CA LEU A 112 -3.99 7.33 -13.25
C LEU A 112 -4.35 8.17 -14.48
N GLY A 113 -5.26 9.15 -14.32
CA GLY A 113 -5.74 9.99 -15.41
C GLY A 113 -6.78 9.28 -16.28
N ARG A 114 -7.24 9.98 -17.31
CA ARG A 114 -8.01 9.37 -18.41
C ARG A 114 -7.02 9.08 -19.52
N GLU A 115 -6.99 7.85 -20.02
CA GLU A 115 -6.61 7.65 -21.41
C GLU A 115 -7.66 8.31 -22.32
#